data_AF-A0A920TWD4-F1
#
_entry.id   AF-A0A920TWD4-F1
#
_cell.length_a   1.000
_cell.length_b   1.000
_cell.length_c   1.000
_cell.angle_alpha   90.00
_cell.angle_beta   90.00
_cell.angle_gamma   90.00
#
_symmetry.space_group_name_H-M   'P 1'
#
loop_
_entity.id
_entity.type
_entity.pdbx_description
1 polymer ?
#
loop_
_entity_poly.entity_id
_entity_poly.type
_entity_poly.pdbx_seq_one_letter_code
_entity_poly.pdbx_strand_id
1 'polypeptide(L)' 'MVTTEELISSDLDSLLSALPERIQNAIRSNEQKNELLEIVMDLGRVPEARFVSGDVILDDTE' A
#
# COMPACT_ATOMS: atom_id res chain seq x y z
N MET A 1 1.23 -18.76 -19.04
CA MET A 1 0.80 -19.28 -17.72
C MET A 1 1.10 -18.15 -16.76
N VAL A 2 0.09 -17.57 -16.12
CA VAL A 2 0.27 -16.42 -15.20
C VAL A 2 0.83 -16.95 -13.88
N THR A 3 1.80 -16.25 -13.29
CA THR A 3 2.38 -16.64 -11.98
C THR A 3 1.59 -16.03 -10.82
N THR A 4 1.67 -16.64 -9.65
CA THR A 4 1.03 -16.10 -8.44
C THR A 4 1.52 -14.69 -8.09
N GLU A 5 2.80 -14.41 -8.30
CA GLU A 5 3.37 -13.07 -8.09
C GLU A 5 2.76 -12.02 -9.02
N GLU A 6 2.49 -12.40 -10.28
CA GLU A 6 1.88 -11.52 -11.28
C GLU A 6 0.42 -11.19 -10.93
N LEU A 7 -0.33 -12.17 -10.39
CA LEU A 7 -1.68 -11.95 -9.85
C LEU A 7 -1.67 -11.02 -8.64
N ILE A 8 -0.76 -11.25 -7.68
CA ILE A 8 -0.63 -10.42 -6.48
C ILE A 8 -0.32 -8.96 -6.87
N SER A 9 0.60 -8.75 -7.81
CA SER A 9 0.93 -7.40 -8.30
C SER A 9 -0.27 -6.73 -8.97
N SER A 10 -1.04 -7.46 -9.78
CA SER A 10 -2.24 -6.93 -10.45
C SER A 10 -3.37 -6.57 -9.48
N ASP A 11 -3.59 -7.41 -8.46
CA ASP A 11 -4.61 -7.18 -7.45
C ASP A 11 -4.22 -5.99 -6.55
N LEU A 12 -2.94 -5.87 -6.19
CA LEU A 12 -2.40 -4.71 -5.48
C LEU A 12 -2.57 -3.43 -6.32
N ASP A 13 -2.27 -3.48 -7.62
CA ASP A 13 -2.47 -2.34 -8.52
C ASP A 13 -3.93 -1.90 -8.58
N SER A 14 -4.85 -2.88 -8.60
CA SER A 14 -6.29 -2.62 -8.60
C SER A 14 -6.74 -1.96 -7.31
N LEU A 15 -6.26 -2.42 -6.15
CA LEU A 15 -6.52 -1.79 -4.85
C LEU A 15 -6.01 -0.34 -4.81
N LEU A 16 -4.75 -0.13 -5.18
CA LEU A 16 -4.11 1.19 -5.12
C LEU A 16 -4.79 2.21 -6.05
N SER A 17 -5.39 1.77 -7.16
CA SER A 17 -6.05 2.65 -8.12
C SER A 17 -7.20 3.48 -7.53
N ALA A 18 -7.78 3.05 -6.40
CA ALA A 18 -8.86 3.75 -5.70
C ALA A 18 -8.34 4.81 -4.69
N LEU A 19 -7.04 4.87 -4.44
CA LEU A 19 -6.43 5.70 -3.40
C LEU A 19 -5.83 7.01 -3.97
N PRO A 20 -5.59 8.03 -3.14
CA PRO A 20 -4.87 9.23 -3.56
C PRO A 20 -3.46 8.92 -4.07
N GLU A 21 -3.00 9.64 -5.10
CA GLU A 21 -1.71 9.40 -5.79
C GLU A 21 -0.51 9.36 -4.82
N ARG A 22 -0.51 10.21 -3.80
CA ARG A 22 0.53 10.25 -2.77
C ARG A 22 0.69 8.91 -2.02
N ILE A 23 -0.43 8.25 -1.69
CA ILE A 23 -0.47 6.95 -1.02
C ILE A 23 -0.02 5.86 -1.98
N GLN A 24 -0.48 5.91 -3.22
CA GLN A 24 -0.03 4.96 -4.26
C GLN A 24 1.49 5.00 -4.41
N ASN A 25 2.07 6.19 -4.51
CA ASN A 25 3.50 6.39 -4.69
C ASN A 25 4.31 5.89 -3.48
N ALA A 26 3.83 6.14 -2.26
CA ALA A 26 4.46 5.66 -1.03
C ALA A 26 4.52 4.12 -0.99
N ILE A 27 3.41 3.44 -1.30
CA ILE A 27 3.36 1.97 -1.32
C ILE A 27 4.20 1.40 -2.45
N ARG A 28 4.10 1.94 -3.68
CA ARG A 28 4.82 1.42 -4.85
C ARG A 28 6.34 1.50 -4.71
N SER A 29 6.82 2.52 -3.99
CA SER A 29 8.24 2.76 -3.70
C SER A 29 8.75 1.96 -2.51
N ASN A 30 7.88 1.29 -1.75
CA ASN A 30 8.26 0.44 -0.64
C ASN A 30 8.72 -0.94 -1.15
N GLU A 31 9.90 -1.38 -0.72
CA GLU A 31 10.47 -2.69 -1.08
C GLU A 31 9.60 -3.86 -0.61
N GLN A 32 8.81 -3.65 0.44
CA GLN A 32 7.98 -4.65 1.10
C GLN A 32 6.52 -4.64 0.62
N LYS A 33 6.20 -3.94 -0.49
CA LYS A 33 4.82 -3.82 -1.01
C LYS A 33 4.08 -5.13 -1.24
N ASN A 34 4.81 -6.23 -1.52
CA ASN A 34 4.23 -7.55 -1.70
C ASN A 34 3.83 -8.23 -0.37
N GLU A 35 4.26 -7.66 0.75
CA GLU A 35 3.93 -8.08 2.12
C GLU A 35 2.92 -7.12 2.79
N LEU A 36 2.28 -6.25 2.00
CA LEU A 36 1.26 -5.32 2.47
C LEU A 36 0.04 -6.09 3.01
N LEU A 37 -0.35 -5.77 4.24
CA LEU A 37 -1.52 -6.33 4.91
C LEU A 37 -2.72 -5.39 4.81
N GLU A 38 -2.53 -4.12 5.15
CA GLU A 38 -3.60 -3.12 5.13
C GLU A 38 -3.06 -1.69 4.98
N ILE A 39 -3.93 -0.80 4.51
CA ILE A 39 -3.72 0.66 4.47
C ILE A 39 -4.81 1.29 5.34
N VAL A 40 -4.40 2.07 6.34
CA VAL A 40 -5.29 2.76 7.28
C VAL A 40 -5.30 4.25 6.94
N MET A 41 -6.49 4.81 6.71
CA MET A 41 -6.72 6.22 6.40
C MET A 41 -7.91 6.73 7.21
N ASP A 42 -7.71 6.85 8.52
CA ASP A 42 -8.73 7.35 9.43
C ASP A 42 -8.81 8.89 9.36
N LEU A 43 -10.01 9.45 9.54
CA LEU A 43 -10.17 10.90 9.62
C LEU A 43 -9.46 11.45 10.87
N GLY A 44 -8.58 12.43 10.67
CA GLY A 44 -7.81 13.07 11.76
C GLY A 44 -6.62 12.23 12.24
N ARG A 45 -6.07 11.37 11.37
CA ARG A 45 -4.81 10.68 11.56
C ARG A 45 -4.02 10.67 10.26
N VAL A 46 -2.70 10.61 10.37
CA VAL A 46 -1.84 10.37 9.21
C VAL A 46 -2.07 8.96 8.65
N PRO A 47 -1.98 8.78 7.33
CA PRO A 47 -2.15 7.48 6.71
C PRO A 47 -0.97 6.55 7.00
N GLU A 48 -1.27 5.29 7.28
CA GLU A 48 -0.31 4.25 7.64
C GLU A 48 -0.52 3.00 6.79
N ALA A 49 0.56 2.26 6.53
CA ALA A 49 0.50 0.91 5.98
C ALA A 49 1.09 -0.08 6.96
N ARG A 50 0.44 -1.25 7.06
CA ARG A 50 0.97 -2.38 7.81
C ARG A 50 1.52 -3.43 6.87
N PHE A 51 2.76 -3.83 7.13
CA PHE A 51 3.44 -4.93 6.46
C PHE A 51 3.69 -6.05 7.45
N VAL A 52 4.00 -7.25 6.95
CA VAL A 52 4.42 -8.38 7.80
C VAL A 52 5.61 -8.01 8.70
N SER A 53 6.50 -7.15 8.21
CA SER A 53 7.70 -6.68 8.89
C SER A 53 7.46 -5.55 9.90
N GLY A 54 6.32 -4.86 9.85
CA GLY A 54 6.01 -3.69 10.67
C GLY A 54 5.22 -2.60 9.94
N ASP A 55 4.96 -1.52 10.66
CA ASP A 55 4.10 -0.42 10.21
C ASP A 55 4.94 0.76 9.69
N VAL A 56 4.43 1.46 8.67
CA VAL A 56 5.08 2.61 8.04
C VAL A 56 4.08 3.74 7.83
N ILE A 57 4.45 4.97 8.22
CA ILE A 57 3.70 6.18 7.90
C ILE A 57 3.89 6.48 6.40
N LEU A 58 2.79 6.65 5.68
CA LEU A 58 2.78 6.83 4.22
C LEU A 58 2.88 8.28 3.78
N ASP A 59 2.40 9.18 4.63
CA ASP A 59 2.36 10.62 4.39
C ASP A 59 2.32 11.33 5.74
N ASP A 60 2.86 12.55 5.82
CA ASP A 60 2.82 13.39 7.02
C ASP A 60 1.59 14.32 7.06
N THR A 61 0.76 14.26 6.01
CA THR A 61 -0.45 15.06 5.86
C THR A 61 -1.71 14.27 6.22
N GLU A 62 -2.55 14.83 7.11
CA GLU A 62 -3.91 14.34 7.40
C GLU A 62 -4.90 14.63 6.26
#